data_AF-A0A2V8XK45-F1
#
_entry.id   AF-A0A2V8XK45-F1
#
_cell.length_a   1.000
_cell.length_b   1.000
_cell.length_c   1.000
_cell.angle_alpha   90.00
_cell.angle_beta   90.00
_cell.angle_gamma   90.00
#
_symmetry.space_group_name_H-M   'P 1'
#
loop_
_entity.id
_entity.type
_entity.pdbx_description
1 polymer ?
#
loop_
_entity_poly.entity_id
_entity_poly.type
_entity_poly.pdbx_seq_one_letter_code
_entity_poly.pdbx_strand_id
1 'polypeptide(L)'
;MKSAVRSKPKPHANFEDEYRSSFDEYAGGGGELALGRAYELGRRALNEHKSLVEIASLHHETVLAMVRDAKSEKRTEELIQAGSEFLAECLSPYEMAHRGFQDAVKALRQLNETLEEEIKRIAYAVHDEAGQLLVAVHLALSEMALDLPQPQQGQVTRIRELLNEVEKHLRRYSHELRPTILDDLGWVPAIRFLADGVSKRANIPIRIEASFSGRLPGAIETTL
;
A
#
# COMPACT_ATOMS: atom_id res chain seq x y z
N MET A 1 18.13 -46.02 44.56
CA MET A 1 16.84 -45.45 44.14
C MET A 1 16.43 -44.35 45.11
N LYS A 2 16.60 -43.07 44.75
CA LYS A 2 15.96 -41.93 45.42
C LYS A 2 15.16 -41.19 44.33
N SER A 3 13.84 -41.23 44.45
CA SER A 3 12.91 -40.58 43.53
C SER A 3 12.82 -39.10 43.89
N ALA A 4 13.29 -38.24 42.99
CA ALA A 4 13.13 -36.80 43.10
C ALA A 4 11.73 -36.44 42.58
N VAL A 5 10.88 -35.94 43.49
CA VAL A 5 9.58 -35.35 43.16
C VAL A 5 9.84 -34.10 42.30
N ARG A 6 9.57 -34.22 40.99
CA ARG A 6 9.47 -33.07 40.09
C ARG A 6 8.23 -32.26 40.47
N SER A 7 8.45 -31.10 41.07
CA SER A 7 7.46 -30.02 41.17
C SER A 7 6.96 -29.67 39.77
N LYS A 8 5.64 -29.77 39.55
CA LYS A 8 4.97 -29.31 38.33
C LYS A 8 4.93 -27.77 38.33
N PRO A 9 5.24 -27.10 37.21
CA PRO A 9 5.07 -25.66 37.09
C PRO A 9 3.58 -25.28 37.21
N LYS A 10 3.28 -24.15 37.89
CA LYS A 10 1.92 -23.62 38.00
C LYS A 10 1.35 -23.39 36.58
N PRO A 11 0.07 -23.72 36.31
CA PRO A 11 -0.54 -23.42 35.01
C PRO A 11 -0.51 -21.90 34.80
N HIS A 12 -0.02 -21.47 33.64
CA HIS A 12 -0.20 -20.09 33.19
C HIS A 12 -1.70 -19.80 33.19
N ALA A 13 -2.15 -18.73 33.85
CA ALA A 13 -3.55 -18.33 33.84
C ALA A 13 -4.00 -18.14 32.38
N ASN A 14 -5.19 -18.62 32.04
CA ASN A 14 -5.78 -18.37 30.73
C ASN A 14 -6.01 -16.85 30.56
N PHE A 15 -5.94 -16.33 29.33
CA PHE A 15 -6.10 -14.89 29.05
C PHE A 15 -7.39 -14.33 29.66
N GLU A 16 -8.47 -15.10 29.62
CA GLU A 16 -9.78 -14.75 30.19
C GLU A 16 -9.72 -14.59 31.72
N ASP A 17 -9.00 -15.47 32.41
CA ASP A 17 -8.84 -15.42 33.87
C ASP A 17 -8.01 -14.21 34.29
N GLU A 18 -6.95 -13.91 33.53
CA GLU A 18 -6.09 -12.76 33.76
C GLU A 18 -6.83 -11.44 33.48
N TYR A 19 -7.65 -11.41 32.42
CA TYR A 19 -8.52 -10.28 32.11
C TYR A 19 -9.52 -10.00 33.24
N ARG A 20 -10.24 -11.04 33.68
CA ARG A 20 -11.22 -10.95 34.79
C ARG A 20 -10.55 -10.49 36.08
N SER A 21 -9.42 -11.10 36.45
CA SER A 21 -8.69 -10.74 37.66
C SER A 21 -8.16 -9.30 37.61
N SER A 22 -7.67 -8.84 36.45
CA SER A 22 -7.17 -7.48 36.29
C SER A 22 -8.29 -6.44 36.34
N PHE A 23 -9.44 -6.76 35.75
CA PHE A 23 -10.63 -5.92 35.83
C PHE A 23 -11.18 -5.83 37.25
N ASP A 24 -11.27 -6.96 37.97
CA ASP A 24 -11.72 -6.99 39.37
C ASP A 24 -10.81 -6.14 40.27
N GLU A 25 -9.50 -6.25 40.10
CA GLU A 25 -8.53 -5.44 40.85
C GLU A 25 -8.68 -3.95 40.55
N TYR A 26 -8.87 -3.57 39.29
CA TYR A 26 -9.10 -2.17 38.90
C TYR A 26 -10.42 -1.63 39.47
N ALA A 27 -11.52 -2.37 39.31
CA ALA A 27 -12.82 -2.03 39.85
C ALA A 27 -12.85 -2.01 41.39
N GLY A 28 -11.90 -2.69 42.05
CA GLY A 28 -11.66 -2.65 43.49
C GLY A 28 -10.88 -1.43 43.98
N GLY A 29 -10.46 -0.52 43.09
CA GLY A 29 -9.68 0.68 43.42
C GLY A 29 -8.17 0.55 43.19
N GLY A 30 -7.73 -0.40 42.35
CA GLY A 30 -6.31 -0.66 42.05
C GLY A 30 -5.53 0.46 41.34
N GLY A 31 -6.19 1.58 41.00
CA GLY A 31 -5.55 2.79 40.47
C GLY A 31 -4.83 2.60 39.12
N GLU A 32 -3.84 3.46 38.85
CA GLU A 32 -3.12 3.49 37.56
C GLU A 32 -2.35 2.21 37.25
N LEU A 33 -1.81 1.52 38.25
CA LEU A 33 -1.08 0.25 38.04
C LEU A 33 -2.01 -0.86 37.52
N ALA A 34 -3.25 -0.90 38.00
CA ALA A 34 -4.25 -1.84 37.51
C ALA A 34 -4.75 -1.47 36.11
N LEU A 35 -4.84 -0.18 35.80
CA LEU A 35 -5.16 0.30 34.46
C LEU A 35 -4.03 -0.03 33.46
N GLY A 36 -2.76 0.13 33.84
CA GLY A 36 -1.62 -0.26 32.99
C GLY A 36 -1.59 -1.74 32.61
N ARG A 37 -2.18 -2.63 33.44
CA ARG A 37 -2.36 -4.04 33.04
C ARG A 37 -3.41 -4.22 31.95
N ALA A 38 -4.42 -3.36 31.87
CA ALA A 38 -5.37 -3.36 30.76
C ALA A 38 -4.66 -3.08 29.43
N TYR A 39 -3.76 -2.08 29.41
CA TYR A 39 -2.91 -1.81 28.25
C TYR A 39 -2.08 -3.03 27.84
N GLU A 40 -1.41 -3.66 28.81
CA GLU A 40 -0.60 -4.85 28.56
C GLU A 40 -1.42 -6.05 28.07
N LEU A 41 -2.62 -6.25 28.60
CA LEU A 41 -3.58 -7.24 28.10
C LEU A 41 -3.98 -6.94 26.66
N GLY A 42 -4.24 -5.68 26.33
CA GLY A 42 -4.52 -5.23 24.96
C GLY A 42 -3.37 -5.52 24.00
N ARG A 43 -2.13 -5.22 24.42
CA ARG A 43 -0.92 -5.46 23.63
C ARG A 43 -0.70 -6.95 23.41
N ARG A 44 -0.89 -7.77 24.44
CA ARG A 44 -0.82 -9.23 24.35
C ARG A 44 -1.92 -9.79 23.45
N ALA A 45 -3.14 -9.30 23.57
CA ALA A 45 -4.26 -9.72 22.73
C ALA A 45 -3.99 -9.46 21.24
N LEU A 46 -3.43 -8.30 20.91
CA LEU A 46 -3.01 -7.97 19.55
C LEU A 46 -1.93 -8.93 19.03
N ASN A 47 -0.93 -9.25 19.87
CA ASN A 47 0.13 -10.21 19.53
C ASN A 47 -0.37 -11.65 19.38
N GLU A 48 -1.40 -12.03 20.14
CA GLU A 48 -2.08 -13.32 20.03
C GLU A 48 -3.17 -13.32 18.95
N HIS A 49 -3.27 -12.26 18.14
CA HIS A 49 -4.24 -12.09 17.05
C HIS A 49 -5.71 -12.19 17.47
N LYS A 50 -6.03 -11.85 18.72
CA LYS A 50 -7.41 -11.74 19.18
C LYS A 50 -8.07 -10.52 18.52
N SER A 51 -9.28 -10.72 18.02
CA SER A 51 -10.08 -9.66 17.41
C SER A 51 -10.68 -8.72 18.46
N LEU A 52 -11.00 -7.49 18.05
CA LEU A 52 -11.74 -6.53 18.87
C LEU A 52 -13.08 -7.10 19.35
N VAL A 53 -13.73 -7.93 18.54
CA VAL A 53 -15.01 -8.55 18.88
C VAL A 53 -14.84 -9.57 20.01
N GLU A 54 -13.76 -10.36 20.00
CA GLU A 54 -13.44 -11.28 21.10
C GLU A 54 -13.18 -10.53 22.41
N ILE A 55 -12.41 -9.43 22.36
CA ILE A 55 -12.14 -8.60 23.54
C ILE A 55 -13.42 -7.94 24.07
N ALA A 56 -14.25 -7.38 23.19
CA ALA A 56 -15.52 -6.77 23.58
C ALA A 56 -16.48 -7.81 24.19
N SER A 57 -16.50 -9.04 23.67
CA SER A 57 -17.35 -10.12 24.17
C SER A 57 -16.90 -10.59 25.56
N LEU A 58 -15.60 -10.83 25.73
CA LEU A 58 -15.00 -11.16 27.03
C LEU A 58 -15.23 -10.05 28.06
N HIS A 59 -15.08 -8.79 27.65
CA HIS A 59 -15.36 -7.65 28.51
C HIS A 59 -16.82 -7.61 28.96
N HIS A 60 -17.76 -7.78 28.02
CA HIS A 60 -19.18 -7.80 28.32
C HIS A 60 -19.55 -8.92 29.30
N GLU A 61 -19.06 -10.14 29.07
CA GLU A 61 -19.28 -11.27 29.98
C GLU A 61 -18.73 -11.01 31.38
N THR A 62 -17.54 -10.40 31.45
CA THR A 62 -16.87 -10.06 32.71
C THR A 62 -17.65 -9.02 33.50
N VAL A 63 -18.03 -7.90 32.86
CA VAL A 63 -18.81 -6.84 33.50
C VAL A 63 -20.18 -7.36 33.93
N LEU A 64 -20.86 -8.14 33.06
CA LEU A 64 -22.18 -8.70 33.38
C LEU A 64 -22.13 -9.62 34.60
N ALA A 65 -21.11 -10.47 34.72
CA ALA A 65 -20.92 -11.33 35.88
C ALA A 65 -20.77 -10.50 37.17
N MET A 66 -19.92 -9.48 37.16
CA MET A 66 -19.68 -8.63 38.34
C MET A 66 -20.88 -7.77 38.72
N VAL A 67 -21.62 -7.26 37.73
CA VAL A 67 -22.85 -6.48 37.97
C VAL A 67 -23.95 -7.36 38.57
N ARG A 68 -24.07 -8.63 38.16
CA ARG A 68 -25.04 -9.57 38.76
C ARG A 68 -24.75 -9.84 40.24
N ASP A 69 -23.48 -9.81 40.63
CA ASP A 69 -23.03 -10.03 42.00
C ASP A 69 -23.01 -8.73 42.85
N ALA A 70 -23.29 -7.58 42.23
CA ALA A 70 -23.27 -6.29 42.91
C ALA A 70 -24.44 -6.17 43.92
N LYS A 71 -24.10 -5.84 45.17
CA LYS A 71 -25.06 -5.76 46.29
C LYS A 71 -25.75 -4.40 46.44
N SER A 72 -25.42 -3.43 45.58
CA SER A 72 -25.95 -2.07 45.66
C SER A 72 -25.88 -1.38 44.30
N GLU A 73 -26.83 -0.48 44.04
CA GLU A 73 -26.88 0.35 42.84
C GLU A 73 -25.59 1.16 42.64
N LYS A 74 -25.07 1.78 43.71
CA LYS A 74 -23.79 2.49 43.69
C LYS A 74 -22.63 1.62 43.18
N ARG A 75 -22.54 0.37 43.64
CA ARG A 75 -21.49 -0.55 43.19
C ARG A 75 -21.66 -0.94 41.72
N THR A 76 -22.90 -1.09 41.26
CA THR A 76 -23.18 -1.32 39.84
C THR A 76 -22.71 -0.15 38.97
N GLU A 77 -22.98 1.08 39.38
CA GLU A 77 -22.50 2.29 38.69
C GLU A 77 -20.96 2.35 38.66
N GLU A 78 -20.30 2.09 39.79
CA GLU A 78 -18.84 2.02 39.88
C GLU A 78 -18.24 0.97 38.92
N LEU A 79 -18.85 -0.21 38.83
CA LEU A 79 -18.41 -1.29 37.93
C LEU A 79 -18.58 -0.92 36.45
N ILE A 80 -19.68 -0.27 36.09
CA ILE A 80 -19.93 0.16 34.70
C ILE A 80 -18.93 1.24 34.30
N GLN A 81 -18.67 2.22 35.17
CA GLN A 81 -17.70 3.28 34.91
C GLN A 81 -16.28 2.72 34.78
N ALA A 82 -15.86 1.86 35.72
CA ALA A 82 -14.57 1.17 35.65
C ALA A 82 -14.48 0.28 34.40
N GLY A 83 -15.59 -0.34 33.98
CA GLY A 83 -15.68 -1.12 32.74
C GLY A 83 -15.28 -0.30 31.53
N SER A 84 -15.87 0.88 31.37
CA SER A 84 -15.57 1.78 30.25
C SER A 84 -14.10 2.21 30.22
N GLU A 85 -13.53 2.61 31.36
CA GLU A 85 -12.14 3.06 31.45
C GLU A 85 -11.15 1.92 31.18
N PHE A 86 -11.40 0.75 31.77
CA PHE A 86 -10.57 -0.44 31.57
C PHE A 86 -10.60 -0.93 30.13
N LEU A 87 -11.78 -0.95 29.49
CA LEU A 87 -11.90 -1.34 28.09
C LEU A 87 -11.17 -0.34 27.18
N ALA A 88 -11.34 0.97 27.41
CA ALA A 88 -10.65 1.98 26.61
C ALA A 88 -9.12 1.82 26.68
N GLU A 89 -8.57 1.59 27.86
CA GLU A 89 -7.14 1.34 28.02
C GLU A 89 -6.71 0.03 27.33
N CYS A 90 -7.49 -1.04 27.46
CA CYS A 90 -7.24 -2.31 26.79
C CYS A 90 -7.31 -2.20 25.26
N LEU A 91 -8.12 -1.29 24.72
CA LEU A 91 -8.24 -1.08 23.28
C LEU A 91 -7.20 -0.10 22.72
N SER A 92 -6.47 0.63 23.56
CA SER A 92 -5.45 1.60 23.13
C SER A 92 -4.40 1.00 22.18
N PRO A 93 -3.85 -0.21 22.41
CA PRO A 93 -2.93 -0.86 21.45
C PRO A 93 -3.55 -1.12 20.07
N TYR A 94 -4.85 -1.44 20.00
CA TYR A 94 -5.55 -1.64 18.73
C TYR A 94 -5.74 -0.31 17.99
N GLU A 95 -6.11 0.76 18.69
CA GLU A 95 -6.24 2.10 18.09
C GLU A 95 -4.90 2.62 17.56
N MET A 96 -3.82 2.42 18.32
CA MET A 96 -2.46 2.76 17.89
C MET A 96 -2.06 1.99 16.63
N ALA A 97 -2.30 0.69 16.61
CA ALA A 97 -2.00 -0.15 15.45
C ALA A 97 -2.82 0.26 14.21
N HIS A 98 -4.11 0.54 14.40
CA HIS A 98 -4.99 0.99 13.31
C HIS A 98 -4.54 2.34 12.73
N ARG A 99 -4.21 3.30 13.59
CA ARG A 99 -3.70 4.61 13.16
C ARG A 99 -2.37 4.48 12.41
N GLY A 100 -1.44 3.68 12.94
CA GLY A 100 -0.16 3.41 12.26
C GLY A 100 -0.34 2.79 10.87
N PHE A 101 -1.30 1.88 10.72
CA PHE A 101 -1.65 1.32 9.41
C PHE A 101 -2.20 2.37 8.44
N GLN A 102 -3.12 3.22 8.91
CA GLN A 102 -3.67 4.31 8.08
C GLN A 102 -2.59 5.29 7.61
N ASP A 103 -1.67 5.67 8.51
CA ASP A 103 -0.55 6.56 8.20
C ASP A 103 0.40 5.92 7.17
N ALA A 104 0.71 4.63 7.32
CA ALA A 104 1.53 3.89 6.36
C ALA A 104 0.88 3.81 4.96
N VAL A 105 -0.43 3.54 4.90
CA VAL A 105 -1.18 3.53 3.63
C VAL A 105 -1.15 4.91 2.98
N LYS A 106 -1.32 5.98 3.75
CA LYS A 106 -1.26 7.35 3.24
C LYS A 106 0.13 7.69 2.69
N ALA A 107 1.19 7.35 3.41
CA ALA A 107 2.57 7.57 2.97
C ALA A 107 2.89 6.80 1.68
N LEU A 108 2.46 5.53 1.59
CA LEU A 108 2.63 4.73 0.37
C LEU A 108 1.91 5.34 -0.84
N ARG A 109 0.69 5.87 -0.65
CA ARG A 109 -0.03 6.56 -1.73
C ARG A 109 0.71 7.79 -2.22
N GLN A 110 1.19 8.64 -1.32
CA GLN A 110 1.96 9.84 -1.67
C GLN A 110 3.28 9.50 -2.39
N LEU A 111 3.96 8.43 -1.94
CA LEU A 111 5.17 7.95 -2.60
C LEU A 111 4.87 7.42 -4.00
N ASN A 112 3.77 6.69 -4.17
CA ASN A 112 3.35 6.21 -5.49
C ASN A 112 3.00 7.36 -6.44
N GLU A 113 2.24 8.36 -5.97
CA GLU A 113 1.93 9.58 -6.73
C GLU A 113 3.22 10.30 -7.18
N THR A 114 4.18 10.46 -6.27
CA THR A 114 5.48 11.09 -6.58
C THR A 114 6.25 10.27 -7.62
N LEU A 115 6.26 8.94 -7.48
CA LEU A 115 6.94 8.06 -8.43
C LEU A 115 6.28 8.13 -9.82
N GLU A 116 4.95 8.17 -9.89
CA GLU A 116 4.22 8.35 -11.14
C GLU A 116 4.54 9.68 -11.82
N GLU A 117 4.65 10.78 -11.05
CA GLU A 117 5.10 12.07 -11.58
C GLU A 117 6.54 12.03 -12.10
N GLU A 118 7.45 11.32 -11.44
CA GLU A 118 8.83 11.17 -11.93
C GLU A 118 8.90 10.30 -13.17
N ILE A 119 8.18 9.17 -13.21
CA ILE A 119 8.10 8.33 -14.41
C ILE A 119 7.55 9.15 -15.58
N LYS A 120 6.53 9.99 -15.33
CA LYS A 120 6.03 10.95 -16.32
C LYS A 120 7.13 11.88 -16.80
N ARG A 121 7.80 12.58 -15.89
CA ARG A 121 8.88 13.53 -16.23
C ARG A 121 9.96 12.86 -17.07
N ILE A 122 10.42 11.67 -16.66
CA ILE A 122 11.46 10.91 -17.37
C ILE A 122 10.99 10.50 -18.76
N ALA A 123 9.76 9.97 -18.90
CA ALA A 123 9.24 9.55 -20.19
C ALA A 123 9.15 10.70 -21.20
N TYR A 124 8.74 11.90 -20.75
CA TYR A 124 8.71 13.11 -21.58
C TYR A 124 10.12 13.61 -21.91
N ALA A 125 11.02 13.69 -20.92
CA ALA A 125 12.40 14.12 -21.17
C ALA A 125 13.11 13.20 -22.18
N VAL A 126 12.95 11.88 -22.03
CA VAL A 126 13.50 10.89 -22.97
C VAL A 126 12.89 11.05 -24.36
N HIS A 127 11.59 11.30 -24.50
CA HIS A 127 10.97 11.46 -25.82
C HIS A 127 11.36 12.79 -26.49
N ASP A 128 11.21 13.90 -25.77
CA ASP A 128 11.30 15.24 -26.36
C ASP A 128 12.76 15.70 -26.48
N GLU A 129 13.58 15.58 -25.43
CA GLU A 129 14.97 16.05 -25.48
C GLU A 129 15.81 15.16 -26.40
N ALA A 130 15.67 13.83 -26.28
CA ALA A 130 16.41 12.93 -27.16
C ALA A 130 15.92 13.03 -28.61
N GLY A 131 14.61 13.22 -28.83
CA GLY A 131 14.04 13.46 -30.15
C GLY A 131 14.61 14.74 -30.80
N GLN A 132 14.68 15.84 -30.07
CA GLN A 132 15.25 17.10 -30.56
C GLN A 132 16.73 16.98 -30.91
N LEU A 133 17.52 16.31 -30.06
CA LEU A 133 18.94 16.05 -30.33
C LEU A 133 19.12 15.18 -31.57
N LEU A 134 18.33 14.12 -31.73
CA LEU A 134 18.37 13.27 -32.93
C LEU A 134 18.04 14.06 -34.20
N VAL A 135 17.03 14.94 -34.16
CA VAL A 135 16.70 15.83 -35.29
C VAL A 135 17.89 16.73 -35.65
N ALA A 136 18.53 17.35 -34.65
CA ALA A 136 19.71 18.20 -34.89
C ALA A 136 20.87 17.41 -35.50
N VAL A 137 21.14 16.19 -35.03
CA VAL A 137 22.18 15.31 -35.58
C VAL A 137 21.83 14.88 -37.02
N HIS A 138 20.58 14.53 -37.30
CA HIS A 138 20.13 14.19 -38.65
C HIS A 138 20.26 15.36 -39.64
N LEU A 139 19.99 16.60 -39.20
CA LEU A 139 20.18 17.81 -40.00
C LEU A 139 21.67 18.03 -40.30
N ALA A 140 22.54 18.01 -39.28
CA ALA A 140 23.98 18.18 -39.45
C ALA A 140 24.59 17.11 -40.38
N LEU A 141 24.17 15.85 -40.26
CA LEU A 141 24.60 14.78 -41.16
C LEU A 141 24.08 14.96 -42.60
N SER A 142 22.89 15.55 -42.76
CA SER A 142 22.34 15.85 -44.08
C SER A 142 23.11 16.96 -44.77
N GLU A 143 23.45 18.02 -44.03
CA GLU A 143 24.29 19.11 -44.53
C GLU A 143 25.67 18.60 -44.94
N MET A 144 26.34 17.82 -44.07
CA MET A 144 27.64 17.22 -44.40
C MET A 144 27.60 16.30 -45.62
N ALA A 145 26.51 15.56 -45.83
CA ALA A 145 26.37 14.65 -46.97
C ALA A 145 26.36 15.36 -48.32
N LEU A 146 25.96 16.63 -48.39
CA LEU A 146 25.87 17.40 -49.63
C LEU A 146 27.25 17.66 -50.25
N ASP A 147 28.28 17.81 -49.43
CA ASP A 147 29.65 18.17 -49.87
C ASP A 147 30.61 16.98 -49.93
N LEU A 148 30.16 15.76 -49.59
CA LEU A 148 31.00 14.58 -49.49
C LEU A 148 31.10 13.80 -50.83
N PRO A 149 32.32 13.40 -51.26
CA PRO A 149 32.51 12.46 -52.37
C PRO A 149 31.83 11.10 -52.13
N GLN A 150 31.37 10.46 -53.21
CA GLN A 150 30.68 9.14 -53.25
C GLN A 150 31.20 8.07 -52.25
N PRO A 151 32.52 7.81 -52.10
CA PRO A 151 33.01 6.81 -51.16
C PRO A 151 32.74 7.14 -49.68
N GLN A 152 32.62 8.41 -49.29
CA GLN A 152 32.29 8.81 -47.91
C GLN A 152 30.79 8.88 -47.64
N GLN A 153 29.94 9.01 -48.68
CA GLN A 153 28.48 9.01 -48.52
C GLN A 153 27.96 7.70 -47.89
N GLY A 154 28.59 6.56 -48.19
CA GLY A 154 28.24 5.27 -47.58
C GLY A 154 28.42 5.22 -46.06
N GLN A 155 29.42 5.93 -45.50
CA GLN A 155 29.61 6.02 -44.05
C GLN A 155 28.51 6.87 -43.40
N VAL A 156 28.13 7.99 -44.03
CA VAL A 156 27.05 8.85 -43.52
C VAL A 156 25.72 8.11 -43.54
N THR A 157 25.40 7.35 -44.60
CA THR A 157 24.20 6.51 -44.66
C THR A 157 24.16 5.50 -43.52
N ARG A 158 25.27 4.82 -43.23
CA ARG A 158 25.35 3.86 -42.12
C ARG A 158 25.15 4.52 -40.75
N ILE A 159 25.66 5.72 -40.54
CA ILE A 159 25.44 6.48 -39.30
C ILE A 159 23.95 6.86 -39.16
N ARG A 160 23.30 7.27 -40.25
CA ARG A 160 21.85 7.57 -40.24
C ARG A 160 21.00 6.34 -39.91
N GLU A 161 21.37 5.17 -40.42
CA GLU A 161 20.69 3.91 -40.07
C GLU A 161 20.82 3.58 -38.58
N LEU A 162 22.02 3.74 -38.00
CA LEU A 162 22.22 3.54 -36.56
C LEU A 162 21.41 4.54 -35.72
N LEU A 163 21.34 5.81 -36.13
CA LEU A 163 20.51 6.82 -35.44
C LEU A 163 19.02 6.49 -35.51
N ASN A 164 18.53 5.97 -36.64
CA ASN A 164 17.14 5.51 -36.76
C ASN A 164 16.84 4.34 -35.80
N GLU A 165 17.78 3.40 -35.61
CA GLU A 165 17.63 2.32 -34.62
C GLU A 165 17.63 2.85 -33.18
N VAL A 166 18.48 3.84 -32.87
CA VAL A 166 18.46 4.53 -31.57
C VAL A 166 17.12 5.23 -31.34
N GLU A 167 16.57 5.91 -32.36
CA GLU A 167 15.24 6.56 -32.28
C GLU A 167 14.14 5.53 -31.98
N LYS A 168 14.15 4.39 -32.68
CA LYS A 168 13.19 3.30 -32.43
C LYS A 168 13.28 2.78 -31.00
N HIS A 169 14.49 2.59 -30.47
CA HIS A 169 14.69 2.15 -29.09
C HIS A 169 14.22 3.19 -28.08
N LEU A 170 14.52 4.48 -28.28
CA LEU A 170 14.08 5.56 -27.40
C LEU A 170 12.55 5.71 -27.39
N ARG A 171 11.90 5.64 -28.56
CA ARG A 171 10.44 5.60 -28.66
C ARG A 171 9.85 4.40 -27.91
N ARG A 172 10.49 3.23 -28.02
CA ARG A 172 10.08 2.03 -27.29
C ARG A 172 10.21 2.22 -25.77
N TYR A 173 11.34 2.72 -25.29
CA TYR A 173 11.56 2.95 -23.86
C TYR A 173 10.66 4.03 -23.27
N SER A 174 10.45 5.14 -23.98
CA SER A 174 9.48 6.15 -23.57
C SER A 174 8.07 5.55 -23.44
N HIS A 175 7.67 4.71 -24.40
CA HIS A 175 6.37 4.02 -24.36
C HIS A 175 6.26 2.95 -23.25
N GLU A 176 7.33 2.21 -22.98
CA GLU A 176 7.41 1.22 -21.88
C GLU A 176 7.40 1.91 -20.50
N LEU A 177 8.04 3.08 -20.38
CA LEU A 177 8.05 3.89 -19.16
C LEU A 177 6.69 4.52 -18.90
N ARG A 178 6.06 5.10 -19.94
CA ARG A 178 4.72 5.64 -19.84
C ARG A 178 4.08 5.74 -21.22
N PRO A 179 2.96 5.02 -21.48
CA PRO A 179 2.21 5.20 -22.71
C PRO A 179 1.63 6.63 -22.73
N THR A 180 2.29 7.59 -23.38
CA THR A 180 1.83 8.99 -23.48
C THR A 180 0.41 9.12 -24.05
N ILE A 181 -0.06 8.12 -24.80
CA ILE A 181 -1.45 8.00 -25.25
C ILE A 181 -2.44 7.92 -24.07
N LEU A 182 -2.08 7.25 -22.96
CA LEU A 182 -2.89 7.24 -21.75
C LEU A 182 -3.04 8.67 -21.20
N ASP A 183 -1.95 9.43 -21.22
CA ASP A 183 -1.92 10.80 -20.71
C ASP A 183 -2.53 11.85 -21.60
N ASP A 184 -2.49 11.67 -22.92
CA ASP A 184 -2.93 12.67 -23.90
C ASP A 184 -4.33 12.37 -24.42
N LEU A 185 -4.71 11.09 -24.49
CA LEU A 185 -5.96 10.63 -25.09
C LEU A 185 -6.84 9.85 -24.10
N GLY A 186 -6.32 9.46 -22.93
CA GLY A 186 -7.07 8.75 -21.89
C GLY A 186 -7.08 7.23 -22.06
N TRP A 187 -7.78 6.56 -21.15
CA TRP A 187 -7.74 5.11 -20.98
C TRP A 187 -8.16 4.31 -22.22
N VAL A 188 -9.30 4.67 -22.85
CA VAL A 188 -9.84 3.91 -24.00
C VAL A 188 -8.89 3.96 -25.21
N PRO A 189 -8.34 5.13 -25.61
CA PRO A 189 -7.31 5.19 -26.65
C PRO A 189 -6.03 4.41 -26.31
N ALA A 190 -5.59 4.41 -25.05
CA ALA A 190 -4.40 3.67 -24.63
C ALA A 190 -4.55 2.16 -24.78
N ILE A 191 -5.67 1.60 -24.31
CA ILE A 191 -5.94 0.16 -24.43
C ILE A 191 -6.11 -0.21 -25.91
N ARG A 192 -6.78 0.62 -26.73
CA ARG A 192 -6.88 0.39 -28.18
C ARG A 192 -5.51 0.38 -28.87
N PHE A 193 -4.62 1.30 -28.50
CA PHE A 193 -3.26 1.35 -29.03
C PHE A 193 -2.45 0.11 -28.65
N LEU A 194 -2.50 -0.30 -27.38
CA LEU A 194 -1.85 -1.53 -26.90
C LEU A 194 -2.38 -2.77 -27.65
N ALA A 195 -3.70 -2.87 -27.80
CA ALA A 195 -4.34 -3.96 -28.53
C ALA A 195 -3.93 -4.01 -30.00
N ASP A 196 -3.81 -2.86 -30.68
CA ASP A 196 -3.31 -2.80 -32.07
C ASP A 196 -1.84 -3.27 -32.15
N GLY A 197 -1.01 -2.85 -31.20
CA GLY A 197 0.39 -3.30 -31.09
C GLY A 197 0.52 -4.81 -30.88
N VAL A 198 -0.29 -5.39 -29.98
CA VAL A 198 -0.31 -6.84 -29.74
C VAL A 198 -0.89 -7.58 -30.94
N SER A 199 -1.98 -7.07 -31.54
CA SER A 199 -2.63 -7.66 -32.70
C SER A 199 -1.65 -7.80 -33.87
N LYS A 200 -0.85 -6.76 -34.15
CA LYS A 200 0.19 -6.77 -35.19
C LYS A 200 1.32 -7.77 -34.93
N ARG A 201 1.75 -7.93 -33.67
CA ARG A 201 2.86 -8.83 -33.31
C ARG A 201 2.43 -10.30 -33.22
N ALA A 202 1.26 -10.56 -32.66
CA ALA A 202 0.75 -11.90 -32.42
C ALA A 202 -0.10 -12.42 -33.59
N ASN A 203 -0.45 -11.57 -34.56
CA ASN A 203 -1.39 -11.85 -35.65
C ASN A 203 -2.76 -12.34 -35.16
N ILE A 204 -3.24 -11.77 -34.05
CA ILE A 204 -4.54 -12.08 -33.43
C ILE A 204 -5.42 -10.85 -33.56
N PRO A 205 -6.62 -10.91 -34.18
CA PRO A 205 -7.51 -9.77 -34.25
C PRO A 205 -8.11 -9.47 -32.85
N ILE A 206 -7.85 -8.27 -32.33
CA ILE A 206 -8.38 -7.82 -31.03
C ILE A 206 -9.38 -6.69 -31.29
N ARG A 207 -10.64 -6.87 -30.85
CA ARG A 207 -11.67 -5.84 -30.90
C ARG A 207 -11.93 -5.31 -29.49
N ILE A 208 -11.97 -3.98 -29.37
CA ILE A 208 -12.26 -3.31 -28.10
C ILE A 208 -13.59 -2.56 -28.19
N GLU A 209 -14.49 -2.91 -27.29
CA GLU A 209 -15.76 -2.22 -27.06
C GLU A 209 -15.67 -1.55 -25.68
N ALA A 210 -15.91 -0.25 -25.64
CA ALA A 210 -15.86 0.54 -24.41
C ALA A 210 -17.13 1.36 -24.31
N SER A 211 -17.80 1.30 -23.15
CA SER A 211 -19.05 2.03 -22.87
C SER A 211 -18.80 3.36 -22.16
N PHE A 212 -17.54 3.74 -21.97
CA PHE A 212 -17.12 4.97 -21.29
C PHE A 212 -16.48 5.94 -22.28
N SER A 213 -16.94 7.19 -22.28
CA SER A 213 -16.43 8.28 -23.12
C SER A 213 -16.04 9.47 -22.22
N GLY A 214 -14.88 9.35 -21.56
CA GLY A 214 -14.35 10.38 -20.66
C GLY A 214 -12.93 10.04 -20.22
N ARG A 215 -12.32 10.93 -19.42
CA ARG A 215 -11.10 10.61 -18.67
C ARG A 215 -11.46 10.04 -17.32
N LEU A 216 -10.79 8.97 -16.92
CA LEU A 216 -10.92 8.51 -15.54
C LEU A 216 -10.03 9.42 -14.67
N PRO A 217 -10.32 9.56 -13.36
CA PRO A 217 -9.40 10.20 -12.44
C PRO A 217 -8.02 9.55 -12.57
N GLY A 218 -6.93 10.34 -12.55
CA GLY A 218 -5.57 9.86 -12.85
C GLY A 218 -5.19 8.60 -12.06
N ALA A 219 -5.55 8.53 -10.77
CA ALA A 219 -5.32 7.36 -9.92
C ALA A 219 -6.00 6.06 -10.39
N ILE A 220 -7.08 6.15 -11.18
CA ILE A 220 -7.79 4.99 -11.75
C ILE A 220 -7.22 4.64 -13.14
N GLU A 221 -6.70 5.61 -13.90
CA GLU A 221 -6.12 5.36 -15.23
C GLU A 221 -4.82 4.55 -15.18
N THR A 222 -4.03 4.67 -14.12
CA THR A 222 -2.74 3.95 -13.93
C THR A 222 -2.83 2.64 -13.15
N THR A 223 -3.93 2.37 -12.45
CA THR A 223 -4.05 1.20 -11.54
C THR A 223 -4.72 -0.02 -12.20
N LEU A 224 -5.38 0.14 -13.35
CA LEU A 224 -6.08 -0.91 -14.10
C LEU A 224 -5.21 -1.52 -15.21
#